data_AF-A0A7J2MDV5-F1
#
_entry.id   AF-A0A7J2MDV5-F1
#
_cell.length_a   1.000
_cell.length_b   1.000
_cell.length_c   1.000
_cell.angle_alpha   90.00
_cell.angle_beta   90.00
_cell.angle_gamma   90.00
#
_symmetry.space_group_name_H-M   'P 1'
#
loop_
_entity.id
_entity.type
_entity.pdbx_description
1 polymer ?
#
loop_
_entity_poly.entity_id
_entity_poly.type
_entity_poly.pdbx_seq_one_letter_code
_entity_poly.pdbx_strand_id
1 'polypeptide(L)'
;MKRRILVSAVLSLLLLAALVANVHAAEMKLTASDGATGDWFGDRVAISGDYAVVGACWDDDAGSDSGSAYIFKRNGTAWLFKRVFCNPSDQLSLHLQAQRNRMDRAG
;
A
#
# COMPACT_ATOMS: atom_id res chain seq x y z
N MET A 1 -12.36 -46.07 -30.60
CA MET A 1 -11.36 -45.87 -29.52
C MET A 1 -10.53 -44.59 -29.66
N LYS A 2 -10.07 -44.19 -30.85
CA LYS A 2 -9.18 -43.02 -31.06
C LYS A 2 -9.75 -41.65 -30.65
N ARG A 3 -11.07 -41.43 -30.79
CA ARG A 3 -11.73 -40.15 -30.43
C ARG A 3 -11.83 -39.88 -28.92
N ARG A 4 -11.87 -40.94 -28.09
CA ARG A 4 -11.94 -40.81 -26.62
C ARG A 4 -10.60 -40.41 -26.01
N ILE A 5 -9.49 -40.86 -26.60
CA ILE A 5 -8.12 -40.53 -26.18
C ILE A 5 -7.82 -39.06 -26.50
N LEU A 6 -8.26 -38.58 -27.66
CA LEU A 6 -8.05 -37.19 -28.09
C LEU A 6 -8.72 -36.18 -27.15
N VAL A 7 -9.99 -36.42 -26.78
CA VAL A 7 -10.76 -35.51 -25.93
C VAL A 7 -10.14 -35.39 -24.53
N SER A 8 -9.68 -36.51 -23.96
CA SER A 8 -9.01 -36.50 -22.65
C SER A 8 -7.67 -35.79 -22.69
N ALA A 9 -6.85 -36.00 -23.73
CA ALA A 9 -5.55 -35.33 -23.85
C ALA A 9 -5.69 -33.80 -24.00
N VAL A 10 -6.67 -33.36 -24.78
CA VAL A 10 -6.97 -31.92 -24.94
C VAL A 10 -7.50 -31.32 -23.64
N LEU A 11 -8.40 -32.01 -22.94
CA LEU A 11 -8.93 -31.53 -21.66
C LEU A 11 -7.85 -31.41 -20.59
N SER A 12 -6.96 -32.41 -20.48
CA SER A 12 -5.82 -32.38 -19.55
C SER A 12 -4.84 -31.24 -19.88
N LEU A 13 -4.57 -31.00 -21.15
CA LEU A 13 -3.71 -29.90 -21.60
C LEU A 13 -4.34 -28.53 -21.31
N LEU A 14 -5.65 -28.38 -21.52
CA LEU A 14 -6.38 -27.16 -21.19
C LEU A 14 -6.43 -26.90 -19.68
N LEU A 15 -6.62 -27.95 -18.88
CA LEU A 15 -6.62 -27.85 -17.41
C LEU A 15 -5.23 -27.44 -16.88
N LEU A 16 -4.17 -28.02 -17.46
CA LEU A 16 -2.79 -27.69 -17.11
C LEU A 16 -2.42 -26.26 -17.53
N ALA A 17 -2.84 -25.82 -18.72
CA ALA A 17 -2.60 -24.45 -19.19
C ALA A 17 -3.30 -23.40 -18.30
N ALA A 18 -4.54 -23.67 -17.85
CA ALA A 18 -5.26 -22.81 -16.92
C ALA A 18 -4.56 -22.70 -15.55
N LEU A 19 -3.91 -23.77 -15.08
CA LEU A 19 -3.13 -23.76 -13.84
C LEU A 19 -1.86 -22.91 -13.94
N VAL A 20 -1.20 -22.90 -15.11
CA VAL A 20 0.05 -22.15 -15.35
C VAL A 20 -0.20 -20.65 -15.61
N ALA A 21 -1.34 -20.27 -16.17
CA ALA A 21 -1.64 -18.88 -16.53
C ALA A 21 -1.78 -17.91 -15.33
N ASN A 22 -1.97 -18.41 -14.12
CA ASN A 22 -2.14 -17.59 -12.90
C ASN A 22 -0.84 -17.06 -12.30
N VAL A 23 0.31 -17.24 -12.96
CA VAL A 23 1.61 -16.73 -12.49
C VAL A 23 2.02 -15.52 -13.33
N HIS A 24 1.34 -14.39 -13.12
CA HIS A 24 1.81 -13.09 -13.60
C HIS A 24 1.97 -12.19 -12.39
N ALA A 25 3.19 -12.13 -11.83
CA ALA A 25 3.53 -11.11 -10.86
C ALA A 25 3.70 -9.79 -11.62
N ALA A 26 2.66 -8.95 -11.60
CA ALA A 26 2.78 -7.58 -12.10
C ALA A 26 3.65 -6.77 -11.13
N GLU A 27 4.59 -5.99 -11.66
CA GLU A 27 5.33 -5.02 -10.87
C GLU A 27 4.36 -3.92 -10.40
N MET A 28 4.39 -3.61 -9.09
CA MET A 28 3.56 -2.57 -8.50
C MET A 28 4.44 -1.42 -8.03
N LYS A 29 4.17 -0.22 -8.56
CA LYS A 29 4.80 1.00 -8.07
C LYS A 29 4.13 1.43 -6.77
N LEU A 30 4.92 1.60 -5.72
CA LEU A 30 4.47 2.17 -4.46
C LEU A 30 4.59 3.70 -4.55
N THR A 31 3.52 4.41 -4.17
CA THR A 31 3.47 5.87 -4.17
C THR A 31 2.86 6.35 -2.86
N ALA A 32 3.24 7.54 -2.40
CA ALA A 32 2.45 8.29 -1.43
C ALA A 32 1.12 8.69 -2.07
N SER A 33 0.01 8.58 -1.33
CA SER A 33 -1.32 9.00 -1.80
C SER A 33 -1.53 10.52 -1.77
N ASP A 34 -0.66 11.19 -1.04
CA ASP A 34 -0.65 12.57 -0.55
C ASP A 34 0.62 13.31 -0.93
N GLY A 35 1.57 12.62 -1.58
CA GLY A 35 2.90 13.18 -1.86
C GLY A 35 2.83 14.50 -2.64
N ALA A 36 3.43 15.53 -2.07
CA ALA A 36 3.61 16.85 -2.65
C ALA A 36 5.04 17.04 -3.19
N THR A 37 5.23 18.14 -3.91
CA THR A 37 6.56 18.50 -4.43
C THR A 37 7.41 18.98 -3.27
N GLY A 38 8.46 18.23 -2.95
CA GLY A 38 9.37 18.60 -1.86
C GLY A 38 9.42 17.61 -0.73
N ASP A 39 8.46 16.68 -0.61
CA ASP A 39 8.37 15.74 0.52
C ASP A 39 9.45 14.66 0.52
N TRP A 40 10.02 14.42 -0.66
CA TRP A 40 11.08 13.43 -0.91
C TRP A 40 10.68 12.02 -0.50
N PHE A 41 9.46 11.61 -0.88
CA PHE A 41 9.04 10.22 -0.79
C PHE A 41 10.04 9.30 -1.50
N GLY A 42 10.59 8.33 -0.76
CA GLY A 42 11.61 7.42 -1.27
C GLY A 42 13.04 7.77 -0.86
N ASP A 43 13.28 8.86 -0.10
CA ASP A 43 14.62 9.22 0.40
C ASP A 43 15.23 8.10 1.27
N ARG A 44 14.38 7.42 2.04
CA ARG A 44 14.75 6.27 2.88
C ARG A 44 13.82 5.11 2.62
N VAL A 45 14.38 3.92 2.43
CA VAL A 45 13.63 2.68 2.19
C VAL A 45 14.18 1.55 3.03
N ALA A 46 13.28 0.76 3.62
CA ALA A 46 13.60 -0.49 4.31
C ALA A 46 12.56 -1.56 3.95
N ILE A 47 13.01 -2.79 3.74
CA ILE A 47 12.14 -3.93 3.45
C ILE A 47 12.50 -5.11 4.35
N SER A 48 11.49 -5.76 4.91
CA SER A 48 11.65 -6.96 5.73
C SER A 48 10.39 -7.82 5.64
N GLY A 49 10.54 -9.05 5.17
CA GLY A 49 9.42 -9.96 4.93
C GLY A 49 8.37 -9.35 4.01
N ASP A 50 7.13 -9.29 4.50
CA ASP A 50 6.00 -8.71 3.77
C ASP A 50 5.83 -7.19 4.00
N TYR A 51 6.79 -6.51 4.63
CA TYR A 51 6.68 -5.09 4.92
C TYR A 51 7.74 -4.28 4.19
N ALA A 52 7.30 -3.20 3.55
CA ALA A 52 8.16 -2.14 3.06
C ALA A 52 7.81 -0.84 3.78
N VAL A 53 8.83 -0.10 4.21
CA VAL A 53 8.69 1.22 4.83
C VAL A 53 9.42 2.22 3.97
N VAL A 54 8.74 3.31 3.62
CA VAL A 54 9.26 4.39 2.79
C VAL A 54 9.14 5.70 3.55
N GLY A 55 10.23 6.44 3.67
CA GLY A 55 10.25 7.75 4.30
C GLY A 55 9.99 8.88 3.29
N ALA A 56 9.39 9.96 3.77
CA ALA A 56 9.32 11.27 3.13
C ALA A 56 9.78 12.31 4.16
N CYS A 57 11.06 12.65 4.16
CA CYS A 57 11.71 13.38 5.27
C CYS A 57 11.35 14.86 5.32
N TRP A 58 10.77 15.41 4.26
CA TRP A 58 10.40 16.82 4.13
C TRP A 58 8.87 17.00 4.01
N ASP A 59 8.10 15.95 4.25
CA ASP A 59 6.64 16.04 4.28
C ASP A 59 6.20 17.01 5.38
N ASP A 60 5.35 17.98 5.03
CA ASP A 60 4.90 19.05 5.90
C ASP A 60 3.43 18.93 6.34
N ASP A 61 2.75 17.83 5.98
CA ASP A 61 1.34 17.57 6.31
C ASP A 61 1.04 17.64 7.81
N ALA A 62 2.03 17.29 8.64
CA ALA A 62 1.94 17.34 10.10
C ALA A 62 2.70 18.51 10.73
N GLY A 63 3.23 19.45 9.94
CA GLY A 63 4.06 20.57 10.40
C GLY A 63 5.32 20.70 9.55
N SER A 64 5.92 21.89 9.53
CA SER A 64 7.08 22.21 8.67
C SER A 64 8.16 21.13 8.75
N ASP A 65 8.42 20.46 7.62
CA ASP A 65 9.41 19.39 7.46
C ASP A 65 9.37 18.32 8.57
N SER A 66 8.17 18.07 9.10
CA SER A 66 7.94 17.12 10.20
C SER A 66 8.18 15.66 9.78
N GLY A 67 8.08 15.41 8.48
CA GLY A 67 8.28 14.12 7.84
C GLY A 67 7.10 13.16 8.00
N SER A 68 7.12 12.11 7.17
CA SER A 68 6.20 10.99 7.23
C SER A 68 6.88 9.66 6.93
N ALA A 69 6.27 8.57 7.41
CA ALA A 69 6.63 7.20 7.06
C ALA A 69 5.42 6.44 6.49
N TYR A 70 5.64 5.76 5.38
CA TYR A 70 4.63 5.02 4.65
C TYR A 70 4.93 3.52 4.75
N ILE A 71 4.01 2.76 5.33
CA ILE A 71 4.16 1.32 5.54
C ILE A 71 3.27 0.59 4.53
N PHE A 72 3.90 -0.22 3.70
CA PHE A 72 3.24 -1.10 2.75
C PHE A 72 3.35 -2.54 3.24
N LYS A 73 2.22 -3.25 3.29
CA LYS A 73 2.17 -4.67 3.61
C LYS A 73 1.81 -5.48 2.37
N ARG A 74 2.67 -6.41 1.97
CA ARG A 74 2.41 -7.35 0.89
C ARG A 74 1.29 -8.32 1.31
N ASN A 75 0.33 -8.51 0.41
CA ASN A 75 -0.74 -9.50 0.52
C ASN A 75 -0.84 -10.25 -0.81
N GLY A 76 -0.09 -11.37 -0.91
CA GLY A 76 0.07 -12.13 -2.16
C GLY A 76 0.79 -11.31 -3.24
N THR A 77 0.06 -10.94 -4.29
CA THR A 77 0.57 -10.10 -5.39
C THR A 77 0.27 -8.61 -5.21
N ALA A 78 -0.46 -8.21 -4.17
CA ALA A 78 -0.83 -6.82 -3.92
C ALA A 78 -0.07 -6.21 -2.73
N TRP A 79 -0.01 -4.88 -2.66
CA TRP A 79 0.48 -4.13 -1.50
C TRP A 79 -0.67 -3.33 -0.86
N LEU A 80 -0.87 -3.52 0.44
CA LEU A 80 -1.82 -2.76 1.26
C LEU A 80 -1.11 -1.57 1.91
N PHE A 81 -1.74 -0.39 1.85
CA PHE A 81 -1.16 0.87 2.30
C PHE A 81 -1.60 1.24 3.73
N LYS A 82 -0.64 1.66 4.57
CA LYS A 82 -0.89 2.33 5.85
C LYS A 82 0.13 3.48 6.05
N ARG A 83 -0.36 4.70 6.21
CA ARG A 83 0.44 5.88 6.56
C ARG A 83 0.68 5.99 8.07
N VAL A 84 1.88 6.41 8.48
CA VAL A 84 2.25 6.73 9.86
C VAL A 84 3.04 8.04 9.88
N PHE A 85 2.51 9.06 10.54
CA PHE A 85 3.21 10.33 10.75
C PHE A 85 4.32 10.16 11.78
N CYS A 86 5.51 10.74 11.56
CA CYS A 86 6.58 10.69 12.56
C CYS A 86 6.43 11.71 13.69
N ASN A 87 5.45 12.63 13.62
CA ASN A 87 5.07 13.47 14.76
C ASN A 87 3.61 13.26 15.22
N PRO A 88 3.35 12.36 16.20
CA PRO A 88 1.99 12.10 16.67
C PRO A 88 1.37 13.25 17.48
N SER A 89 2.16 14.23 17.95
CA SER A 89 1.62 15.36 18.74
C SER A 89 0.71 16.28 17.91
N ASP A 90 0.97 16.43 16.62
CA ASP A 90 0.19 17.31 15.75
C ASP A 90 -1.15 16.68 15.34
N GLN A 91 -1.17 15.35 15.22
CA GLN A 91 -2.39 14.57 15.03
C GLN A 91 -3.30 14.62 16.26
N LEU A 92 -2.71 14.59 17.47
CA LEU A 92 -3.46 14.75 18.72
C LEU A 92 -4.06 16.16 18.82
N SER A 93 -3.32 17.19 18.39
CA SER A 93 -3.77 18.59 18.39
C SER A 93 -4.94 18.82 17.43
N LEU A 94 -4.91 18.24 16.23
CA LEU A 94 -6.03 18.27 15.28
C LEU A 94 -7.25 17.49 15.79
N HIS A 95 -7.04 16.31 16.39
CA HIS A 95 -8.14 15.53 16.97
C HIS A 95 -8.81 16.27 18.14
N LEU A 96 -8.02 16.85 19.04
CA LEU A 96 -8.53 17.63 20.18
C LEU A 96 -9.23 18.92 19.72
N GLN A 97 -8.70 19.62 18.72
CA GLN A 97 -9.37 20.79 18.14
C GLN A 97 -10.69 20.42 17.44
N ALA A 98 -10.74 19.29 16.75
CA ALA A 98 -11.96 18.77 16.14
C ALA A 98 -13.02 18.36 17.19
N GLN A 99 -12.59 17.80 18.34
CA GLN A 99 -13.50 17.51 19.45
C GLN A 99 -14.00 18.79 20.13
N ARG A 100 -13.15 19.80 20.30
CA ARG A 100 -13.51 21.10 20.85
C ARG A 100 -14.51 21.86 19.97
N ASN A 101 -14.26 21.92 18.67
CA ASN A 101 -15.16 22.55 17.69
C ASN A 101 -16.55 21.88 17.62
N ARG A 102 -16.67 20.60 18.03
CA ARG A 102 -17.97 19.91 18.14
C ARG A 102 -18.72 20.27 19.42
N MET A 103 -18.01 20.49 20.53
CA MET A 103 -18.61 20.96 21.78
C MET A 103 -19.17 22.38 21.63
N ASP A 104 -18.42 23.27 20.97
CA ASP A 104 -18.81 24.68 20.80
C ASP A 104 -19.99 24.89 19.84
N ARG A 105 -20.35 23.88 19.03
CA ARG A 105 -21.54 23.91 18.13
C ARG A 105 -22.76 23.20 18.70
N ALA A 106 -22.64 22.58 19.86
CA ALA A 106 -23.71 21.81 20.51
C ALA A 106 -24.39 22.57 21.66
N GLY A 107 -23.96 23.81 21.94
CA GLY A 107 -24.61 24.75 22.87
C GLY A 107 -25.19 25.94 22.13
#